data_AF-Q75MF8-F1
#
_entry.id   AF-Q75MF8-F1
#
_cell.length_a   1.000
_cell.length_b   1.000
_cell.length_c   1.000
_cell.angle_alpha   90.00
_cell.angle_beta   90.00
_cell.angle_gamma   90.00
#
_symmetry.space_group_name_H-M   'P 1'
#
loop_
_entity.id
_entity.type
_entity.pdbx_description
1 polymer ?
#
loop_
_entity_poly.entity_id
_entity_poly.type
_entity_poly.pdbx_seq_one_letter_code
_entity_poly.pdbx_strand_id
1 'polypeptide(L)' 'SGLNDGQWHEVRFLAKENFAILTIDGDEASAVRTNSPLQVKTGEKYFFG' A
#
# COMPACT_ATOMS: atom_id res chain seq x y z
N SER A 1 0.13 -16.53 2.15
CA SER A 1 0.25 -16.24 3.59
C SER A 1 -0.41 -14.89 3.84
N GLY A 2 -1.15 -14.75 4.94
CA GLY A 2 -1.63 -13.43 5.39
C GLY A 2 -0.54 -12.72 6.20
N LEU A 3 -0.77 -11.47 6.62
CA LEU A 3 0.21 -10.73 7.42
C LEU A 3 0.24 -11.17 8.89
N ASN A 4 -0.77 -11.93 9.37
CA ASN A 4 -0.78 -12.58 10.69
C ASN A 4 -0.26 -14.02 10.60
N ASP A 5 0.98 -14.23 10.19
CA ASP A 5 1.59 -15.56 10.20
C ASP A 5 2.66 -15.75 11.29
N GLY A 6 2.86 -14.74 12.14
CA GLY A 6 3.86 -14.73 13.20
C GLY A 6 5.25 -14.27 12.76
N GLN A 7 5.42 -13.88 11.50
CA GLN A 7 6.64 -13.30 10.96
C GLN A 7 6.56 -11.77 10.87
N TRP A 8 7.72 -11.13 10.70
CA TRP A 8 7.78 -9.71 10.38
C TRP A 8 7.56 -9.51 8.89
N HIS A 9 6.71 -8.53 8.56
CA HIS A 9 6.48 -8.10 7.20
C HIS A 9 6.82 -6.63 7.03
N GLU A 10 7.39 -6.28 5.88
CA GLU A 10 7.59 -4.90 5.46
C GLU A 10 6.41 -4.43 4.62
N VAL A 11 5.71 -3.39 5.05
CA VAL A 11 4.64 -2.75 4.27
C VAL A 11 5.09 -1.36 3.85
N ARG A 12 5.16 -1.09 2.55
CA ARG A 12 5.49 0.24 2.02
C ARG A 12 4.36 0.79 1.18
N PHE A 13 3.99 2.03 1.46
CA PHE A 13 3.07 2.80 0.63
C PHE A 13 3.83 3.96 -0.02
N LEU A 14 3.94 3.93 -1.34
CA LEU A 14 4.55 4.98 -2.15
C LEU A 14 3.46 5.71 -2.92
N ALA A 15 3.28 7.00 -2.65
CA ALA A 15 2.39 7.87 -3.42
C ALA A 15 3.18 8.97 -4.12
N LYS A 16 2.96 9.12 -5.43
CA LYS A 16 3.43 10.23 -6.26
C LYS A 16 2.23 10.87 -6.96
N GLU A 17 2.46 11.95 -7.70
CA GLU A 17 1.40 12.80 -8.26
C GLU A 17 0.30 12.04 -9.01
N ASN A 18 0.63 10.95 -9.71
CA ASN A 18 -0.30 10.25 -10.59
C ASN A 18 -0.37 8.73 -10.33
N PHE A 19 0.33 8.23 -9.32
CA PHE A 19 0.29 6.82 -8.96
C PHE A 19 0.50 6.59 -7.47
N ALA A 20 -0.07 5.50 -6.97
CA ALA A 20 0.26 4.95 -5.68
C ALA A 20 0.45 3.45 -5.76
N ILE A 21 1.43 2.93 -5.02
CA ILE A 21 1.74 1.50 -4.96
C ILE A 21 1.89 1.09 -3.49
N LEU A 22 1.28 -0.04 -3.15
CA LEU A 22 1.48 -0.77 -1.91
C LEU A 22 2.35 -1.99 -2.21
N THR A 23 3.44 -2.14 -1.48
CA THR A 23 4.26 -3.35 -1.52
C THR A 23 4.30 -4.05 -0.17
N ILE A 24 4.35 -5.37 -0.19
CA ILE A 24 4.53 -6.25 0.97
C ILE A 24 5.80 -7.05 0.73
N ASP A 25 6.78 -6.96 1.63
CA ASP A 25 8.07 -7.66 1.54
C ASP A 25 8.83 -7.41 0.22
N GLY A 26 8.59 -6.24 -0.39
CA GLY A 26 9.15 -5.84 -1.69
C GLY A 26 8.30 -6.24 -2.89
N ASP A 27 7.30 -7.10 -2.72
CA ASP A 27 6.40 -7.53 -3.78
C ASP A 27 5.22 -6.54 -3.95
N GLU A 28 4.85 -6.25 -5.20
CA GLU A 28 3.69 -5.40 -5.49
C GLU A 28 2.40 -6.10 -5.05
N ALA A 29 1.73 -5.52 -4.06
CA ALA A 29 0.44 -6.02 -3.56
C ALA A 29 -0.75 -5.34 -4.23
N SER A 30 -0.65 -4.02 -4.48
CA SER A 30 -1.68 -3.25 -5.17
C SER A 30 -1.11 -1.97 -5.77
N ALA A 31 -1.57 -1.59 -6.96
CA ALA A 31 -1.18 -0.37 -7.65
C ALA A 31 -2.39 0.38 -8.21
N VAL A 32 -2.37 1.71 -8.10
CA VAL A 32 -3.34 2.62 -8.74
C VAL A 32 -2.57 3.61 -9.60
N ARG A 33 -3.03 3.81 -10.83
CA ARG A 33 -2.49 4.78 -11.79
C ARG A 33 -3.63 5.62 -12.36
N THR A 34 -3.39 6.92 -12.50
CA THR A 34 -4.41 7.87 -12.98
C THR A 34 -3.76 8.94 -13.86
N ASN A 35 -4.54 9.54 -14.76
CA ASN A 35 -4.13 10.68 -15.59
C ASN A 35 -4.49 12.03 -14.94
N SER A 36 -5.01 12.02 -13.72
CA SER A 36 -5.32 13.21 -12.92
C SER A 36 -4.57 13.14 -11.58
N PRO A 37 -4.30 14.27 -10.92
CA PRO A 37 -3.61 14.27 -9.64
C PRO A 37 -4.28 13.35 -8.62
N LEU A 38 -3.51 12.44 -8.04
CA LEU A 38 -3.96 11.55 -6.98
C LEU A 38 -4.11 12.35 -5.68
N GLN A 39 -5.30 12.26 -5.09
CA GLN A 39 -5.57 12.79 -3.76
C GLN A 39 -5.56 11.62 -2.77
N VAL A 40 -4.48 11.45 -2.02
CA VAL A 40 -4.43 10.50 -0.92
C VAL A 40 -5.08 11.15 0.31
N LYS A 41 -6.24 10.64 0.69
CA LYS A 41 -6.88 11.00 1.97
C LYS A 41 -6.53 9.92 2.98
N THR A 42 -6.11 10.31 4.18
CA THR A 42 -5.94 9.34 5.26
C THR A 42 -7.30 8.77 5.63
N GLY A 43 -7.40 7.43 5.64
CA GLY A 43 -8.54 6.73 6.23
C GLY A 43 -8.39 6.60 7.74
N GLU A 44 -9.48 6.36 8.45
CA GLU A 44 -9.47 6.22 9.91
C GLU A 44 -8.88 4.89 10.40
N LYS A 45 -8.88 3.85 9.57
CA LYS A 45 -8.52 2.48 10.00
C LYS A 45 -7.60 1.79 9.01
N TYR A 46 -6.56 1.17 9.54
CA TYR A 46 -5.63 0.30 8.84
C TYR A 46 -5.60 -1.03 9.58
N PHE A 47 -5.94 -2.11 8.88
CA PHE A 47 -5.90 -3.46 9.43
C PHE A 47 -4.73 -4.19 8.81
N PHE A 48 -3.84 -4.69 9.65
CA PHE A 48 -2.75 -5.56 9.23
C PHE A 48 -2.97 -6.90 9.90
N GLY A 49 -3.01 -7.95 9.09
CA GLY A 49 -3.19 -9.30 9.56
C GLY A 49 -3.39 -10.38 8.51
#